data_AF-A0A132GT46-F1
#
_entry.id   AF-A0A132GT46-F1
#
_cell.length_a   1.000
_cell.length_b   1.000
_cell.length_c   1.000
_cell.angle_alpha   90.00
_cell.angle_beta   90.00
_cell.angle_gamma   90.00
#
_symmetry.space_group_name_H-M   'P 1'
#
loop_
_entity.id
_entity.type
_entity.pdbx_description
1 polymer ?
#
loop_
_entity_poly.entity_id
_entity_poly.type
_entity_poly.pdbx_seq_one_letter_code
_entity_poly.pdbx_strand_id
1 'polypeptide(L)'
;MLEKCLEEFFREIPKSDCPYIHIGSDEVWIEDREGFMQWIENVIESHDRQAIAWDPGLPASDHVIRQIWNEAAGSNAAATTKGGKSLDSFVGYLNYYDPMLFTSRCFLHTAAAQSVPDTTKALGGILCLWNDVRVDKKENIALHNGMINGMMAFAERFWNGGNAGEVENENLLPDPSTEAGQKLAAFEEKMVLHRDRFHKDKMRWAPNAQIRWKVKIDEHESLAAYGGVVDLDAFCQTKHISVGDTALATAQTVITAERDMDVEAWIGFCVPARSNRNGYGIGQQGRWEGNGQCFVNGEEILPPKPWDEPGAYDYHFNTWGKPEEEHPFTDEQLYWMRQPARIHLNKGDNLVEIIAPKTYKGLRWSFSFIPLMNYEDGQVRV
;
A
#
# COMPACT_ATOMS: atom_id res chain seq x y z
N MET A 1 16.13 11.02 33.85
CA MET A 1 16.63 9.80 33.17
C MET A 1 16.83 10.09 31.69
N LEU A 2 15.78 10.50 30.97
CA LEU A 2 15.84 10.82 29.54
C LEU A 2 16.93 11.83 29.15
N GLU A 3 17.07 12.93 29.90
CA GLU A 3 18.15 13.91 29.66
C GLU A 3 19.53 13.26 29.61
N LYS A 4 19.86 12.41 30.59
CA LYS A 4 21.15 11.72 30.65
C LYS A 4 21.35 10.79 29.44
N CYS A 5 20.30 10.13 28.96
CA CYS A 5 20.35 9.30 27.77
C CYS A 5 20.61 10.13 26.51
N LEU A 6 19.99 11.31 26.39
CA LEU A 6 20.20 12.23 25.28
C LEU A 6 21.62 12.81 25.29
N GLU A 7 22.09 13.25 26.46
CA GLU A 7 23.46 13.75 26.66
C GLU A 7 24.52 12.69 26.33
N GLU A 8 24.26 11.44 26.72
CA GLU A 8 25.10 10.32 26.32
C GLU A 8 25.07 10.13 24.79
N PHE A 9 23.90 10.07 24.18
CA PHE A 9 23.77 9.93 22.73
C PHE A 9 24.48 11.05 21.95
N PHE A 10 24.33 12.31 22.38
CA PHE A 10 24.95 13.45 21.70
C PHE A 10 26.47 13.48 21.84
N ARG A 11 27.02 12.91 22.91
CA ARG A 11 28.47 12.75 23.10
C ARG A 11 29.03 11.63 22.21
N GLU A 12 28.30 10.53 22.07
CA GLU A 12 28.77 9.35 21.32
C GLU A 12 28.58 9.50 19.79
N ILE A 13 27.49 10.13 19.35
CA ILE A 13 27.16 10.29 17.92
C ILE A 13 27.39 11.74 17.52
N PRO A 14 28.33 12.08 16.63
CA PRO A 14 28.57 13.47 16.25
C PRO A 14 27.39 14.05 15.46
N LYS A 15 27.22 15.37 15.53
CA LYS A 15 26.18 16.10 14.78
C LYS A 15 26.29 15.89 13.26
N SER A 16 27.51 15.71 12.73
CA SER A 16 27.72 15.44 11.30
C SER A 16 26.98 14.20 10.82
N ASP A 17 26.84 13.21 11.70
CA ASP A 17 26.25 11.91 11.37
C ASP A 17 24.75 11.88 11.69
N CYS A 18 24.31 12.69 12.65
CA CYS A 18 22.92 12.78 13.08
C CYS A 18 22.49 14.23 13.37
N PRO A 19 22.32 15.08 12.34
CA PRO A 19 21.96 16.48 12.52
C PRO A 19 20.49 16.69 12.94
N TYR A 20 19.66 15.66 12.80
CA TYR A 20 18.23 15.69 13.13
C TYR A 20 17.91 14.68 14.23
N ILE A 21 17.03 15.05 15.16
CA ILE A 21 16.51 14.15 16.20
C ILE A 21 14.99 14.10 16.10
N HIS A 22 14.45 12.92 15.80
CA HIS A 22 13.01 12.70 15.77
C HIS A 22 12.51 12.39 17.20
N ILE A 23 11.70 13.25 17.78
CA ILE A 23 11.21 13.14 19.17
C ILE A 23 9.97 12.24 19.32
N GLY A 24 9.37 11.84 18.20
CA GLY A 24 8.12 11.10 18.21
C GLY A 24 6.96 12.05 18.53
N SER A 25 6.30 11.83 19.68
CA SER A 25 5.24 12.65 20.28
C SER A 25 3.78 12.34 19.89
N ASP A 26 3.54 11.34 19.05
CA ASP A 26 2.21 10.88 18.68
C ASP A 26 1.61 9.91 19.71
N GLU A 27 0.27 9.75 19.66
CA GLU A 27 -0.50 8.72 20.39
C GLU A 27 -0.30 8.61 21.92
N VAL A 28 0.27 9.63 22.57
CA VAL A 28 0.51 9.66 24.01
C VAL A 28 -0.33 10.71 24.74
N TRP A 29 -0.66 10.39 26.00
CA TRP A 29 -1.16 11.37 26.95
C TRP A 29 -0.09 11.66 28.00
N ILE A 30 0.23 12.94 28.17
CA ILE A 30 1.08 13.44 29.26
C ILE A 30 0.42 14.68 29.86
N GLU A 31 0.65 14.92 31.15
CA GLU A 31 0.01 16.01 31.90
C GLU A 31 0.51 17.39 31.44
N ASP A 32 1.83 17.60 31.42
CA ASP A 32 2.46 18.86 30.97
C ASP A 32 3.02 18.71 29.54
N ARG A 33 2.12 18.76 28.55
CA ARG A 33 2.46 18.57 27.14
C ARG A 33 3.40 19.64 26.59
N GLU A 34 3.09 20.90 26.90
CA GLU A 34 3.85 22.06 26.42
C GLU A 34 5.22 22.14 27.10
N GLY A 35 5.27 21.95 28.42
CA GLY A 35 6.53 21.96 29.16
C GLY A 35 7.48 20.84 28.73
N PHE A 36 6.95 19.64 28.44
CA PHE A 36 7.76 18.54 27.90
C PHE A 36 8.36 18.89 26.53
N MET A 37 7.52 19.39 25.60
CA MET A 37 7.97 19.74 24.25
C MET A 37 8.98 20.88 24.28
N GLN A 38 8.73 21.93 25.06
CA GLN A 38 9.68 23.03 25.23
C GLN A 38 11.03 22.57 25.80
N TRP A 39 11.00 21.66 26.80
CA TRP A 39 12.22 21.12 27.38
C TRP A 39 13.03 20.29 26.36
N ILE A 40 12.38 19.36 25.65
CA ILE A 40 13.11 18.48 24.70
C ILE A 40 13.61 19.26 23.48
N GLU A 41 12.84 20.24 22.99
CA GLU A 41 13.28 21.16 21.93
C GLU A 41 14.55 21.92 22.38
N ASN A 42 14.56 22.50 23.58
CA ASN A 42 15.72 23.22 24.11
C ASN A 42 16.96 22.33 24.27
N VAL A 43 16.78 21.07 24.69
CA VAL A 43 17.89 20.11 24.83
C VAL A 43 18.50 19.76 23.47
N ILE A 44 17.67 19.59 22.44
CA ILE A 44 18.15 19.29 21.07
C ILE A 44 18.83 20.50 20.45
N GLU A 45 18.25 21.69 20.60
CA GLU A 45 18.79 22.94 20.06
C GLU A 45 20.11 23.34 20.73
N SER A 46 20.28 23.11 22.04
CA SER A 46 21.54 23.40 22.75
C SER A 46 22.73 22.57 22.25
N HIS A 47 22.46 21.49 21.51
CA HIS A 47 23.43 20.63 20.82
C HIS A 47 23.54 20.94 19.32
N ASP A 48 23.01 22.09 18.90
CA ASP A 48 22.94 22.56 17.51
C ASP A 48 22.26 21.56 16.55
N ARG A 49 21.33 20.73 17.03
CA ARG A 49 20.57 19.77 16.21
C ARG A 49 19.16 20.27 15.94
N GLN A 50 18.54 19.72 14.91
CA GLN A 50 17.18 20.07 14.49
C GLN A 50 16.18 19.01 14.96
N ALA A 51 15.18 19.42 15.74
CA ALA A 51 14.10 18.54 16.15
C ALA A 51 13.14 18.23 14.98
N ILE A 52 12.64 17.00 14.93
CA ILE A 52 11.54 16.54 14.07
C ILE A 52 10.49 15.88 14.96
N ALA A 53 9.20 16.14 14.73
CA ALA A 53 8.12 15.54 15.51
C ALA A 53 6.96 15.10 14.59
N TRP A 54 6.21 14.09 15.04
CA TRP A 54 4.99 13.69 14.36
C TRP A 54 3.93 14.80 14.37
N ASP A 55 3.22 14.95 13.25
CA ASP A 55 2.02 15.78 13.13
C ASP A 55 0.87 14.93 12.54
N PRO A 56 -0.21 14.67 13.31
CA PRO A 56 -0.48 15.14 14.67
C PRO A 56 0.41 14.50 15.75
N GLY A 57 0.71 15.27 16.80
CA GLY A 57 1.51 14.87 17.96
C GLY A 57 1.29 15.81 19.16
N LEU A 58 2.27 15.87 20.07
CA LEU A 58 2.32 16.91 21.10
C LEU A 58 2.52 18.30 20.47
N PRO A 59 2.11 19.40 21.15
CA PRO A 59 2.25 20.74 20.60
C PRO A 59 3.73 21.13 20.49
N ALA A 60 4.26 21.15 19.27
CA ALA A 60 5.62 21.57 18.94
C ALA A 60 5.68 23.03 18.48
N SER A 61 6.82 23.70 18.66
CA SER A 61 7.04 25.05 18.11
C SER A 61 7.24 25.04 16.58
N ASP A 62 7.15 26.20 15.93
CA ASP A 62 7.37 26.36 14.49
C ASP A 62 8.84 26.09 14.06
N HIS A 63 9.77 25.99 15.02
CA HIS A 63 11.16 25.62 14.76
C HIS A 63 11.33 24.11 14.51
N VAL A 64 10.41 23.28 15.02
CA VAL A 64 10.42 21.83 14.83
C VAL A 64 9.95 21.48 13.42
N ILE A 65 10.67 20.58 12.74
CA ILE A 65 10.20 20.04 11.46
C ILE A 65 9.06 19.06 11.75
N ARG A 66 7.92 19.27 11.08
CA ARG A 66 6.73 18.42 11.26
C ARG A 66 6.75 17.25 10.28
N GLN A 67 6.78 16.02 10.77
CA GLN A 67 6.56 14.82 9.95
C GLN A 67 5.07 14.48 9.92
N ILE A 68 4.42 14.77 8.81
CA ILE A 68 2.97 14.62 8.64
C ILE A 68 2.67 13.16 8.31
N TRP A 69 1.89 12.48 9.15
CA TRP A 69 1.66 11.04 9.02
C TRP A 69 0.20 10.64 8.84
N ASN A 70 -0.74 11.51 9.19
CA ASN A 70 -2.16 11.19 9.12
C ASN A 70 -2.76 11.54 7.75
N GLU A 71 -3.20 10.52 7.02
CA GLU A 71 -3.79 10.63 5.69
C GLU A 71 -5.16 11.32 5.65
N ALA A 72 -5.89 11.41 6.75
CA ALA A 72 -7.25 11.95 6.74
C ALA A 72 -7.28 13.33 6.05
N ALA A 73 -8.16 13.50 5.05
CA ALA A 73 -8.16 14.70 4.20
C ALA A 73 -8.22 16.01 4.98
N GLY A 74 -8.95 16.04 6.10
CA GLY A 74 -8.99 17.20 7.02
C GLY A 74 -7.66 17.44 7.76
N SER A 75 -6.91 16.40 8.10
CA SER A 75 -5.59 16.48 8.70
C SER A 75 -4.54 16.97 7.72
N ASN A 76 -4.57 16.50 6.46
CA ASN A 76 -3.65 16.94 5.41
C ASN A 76 -3.82 18.42 5.05
N ALA A 77 -5.06 18.89 4.86
CA ALA A 77 -5.34 20.30 4.59
C ALA A 77 -4.96 21.23 5.76
N ALA A 78 -5.15 20.76 7.00
CA ALA A 78 -4.68 21.50 8.17
C ALA A 78 -3.15 21.52 8.27
N ALA A 79 -2.48 20.43 7.92
CA ALA A 79 -1.03 20.32 8.03
C ALA A 79 -0.28 21.21 7.02
N THR A 80 -0.83 21.46 5.84
CA THR A 80 -0.24 22.34 4.81
C THR A 80 -0.42 23.83 5.10
N THR A 81 -1.35 24.22 5.98
CA THR A 81 -1.59 25.62 6.35
C THR A 81 -0.83 26.08 7.60
N LYS A 82 -0.35 25.13 8.41
CA LYS A 82 0.52 25.41 9.57
C LYS A 82 1.88 25.96 9.13
N GLY A 83 2.47 26.81 9.96
CA GLY A 83 3.82 27.35 9.80
C GLY A 83 4.92 26.29 9.85
N GLY A 84 6.16 26.74 9.69
CA GLY A 84 7.35 25.89 9.80
C GLY A 84 7.61 24.97 8.61
N LYS A 85 8.60 24.10 8.79
CA LYS A 85 9.02 23.10 7.80
C LYS A 85 8.29 21.78 8.02
N SER A 86 8.10 21.00 6.96
CA SER A 86 7.41 19.71 7.01
C SER A 86 8.03 18.64 6.13
N LEU A 87 7.73 17.39 6.48
CA LEU A 87 8.04 16.16 5.75
C LEU A 87 6.73 15.40 5.52
N ASP A 88 6.50 14.97 4.29
CA ASP A 88 5.33 14.18 3.90
C ASP A 88 5.59 12.69 4.15
N SER A 89 4.84 12.09 5.07
CA SER A 89 4.87 10.63 5.30
C SER A 89 3.50 9.98 5.27
N PHE A 90 2.43 10.73 4.99
CA PHE A 90 1.06 10.24 5.16
C PHE A 90 0.62 9.28 4.05
N VAL A 91 1.22 9.35 2.86
CA VAL A 91 1.08 8.28 1.85
C VAL A 91 2.06 7.13 2.08
N GLY A 92 3.04 7.30 2.95
CA GLY A 92 4.27 6.50 3.00
C GLY A 92 4.18 5.18 3.77
N TYR A 93 3.01 4.75 4.22
CA TYR A 93 2.89 3.60 5.13
C TYR A 93 2.82 2.27 4.36
N LEU A 94 3.98 1.65 4.13
CA LEU A 94 4.14 0.40 3.36
C LEU A 94 3.32 -0.77 3.92
N ASN A 95 3.08 -0.78 5.23
CA ASN A 95 2.38 -1.85 5.93
C ASN A 95 0.86 -1.73 5.91
N TYR A 96 0.31 -0.60 5.47
CA TYR A 96 -1.12 -0.36 5.53
C TYR A 96 -1.88 -0.86 4.29
N TYR A 97 -1.32 -0.77 3.09
CA TYR A 97 -2.03 -1.06 1.83
C TYR A 97 -1.61 -2.36 1.17
N ASP A 98 -2.39 -2.91 0.24
CA ASP A 98 -1.86 -3.94 -0.67
C ASP A 98 -0.61 -3.41 -1.40
N PRO A 99 0.53 -4.14 -1.48
CA PRO A 99 1.74 -3.63 -2.11
C PRO A 99 1.61 -3.22 -3.58
N MET A 100 0.73 -3.87 -4.35
CA MET A 100 0.53 -3.56 -5.76
C MET A 100 -0.24 -2.24 -5.88
N LEU A 101 -1.31 -2.09 -5.10
CA LEU A 101 -2.08 -0.85 -5.02
C LEU A 101 -1.27 0.31 -4.44
N PHE A 102 -0.48 0.05 -3.40
CA PHE A 102 0.40 1.04 -2.76
C PHE A 102 1.38 1.66 -3.75
N THR A 103 1.87 0.85 -4.69
CA THR A 103 2.81 1.31 -5.72
C THR A 103 2.18 2.37 -6.61
N SER A 104 1.01 2.08 -7.19
CA SER A 104 0.29 3.07 -8.02
C SER A 104 -0.11 4.27 -7.18
N ARG A 105 -0.54 4.06 -5.94
CA ARG A 105 -0.93 5.14 -5.05
C ARG A 105 0.23 6.10 -4.73
N CYS A 106 1.40 5.59 -4.37
CA CYS A 106 2.61 6.40 -4.19
C CYS A 106 2.96 7.19 -5.44
N PHE A 107 2.85 6.56 -6.61
CA PHE A 107 3.09 7.25 -7.87
C PHE A 107 2.03 8.31 -8.14
N LEU A 108 0.76 8.10 -7.84
CA LEU A 108 -0.32 9.06 -8.12
C LEU A 108 -0.39 10.20 -7.10
N HIS A 109 0.26 10.03 -5.95
CA HIS A 109 0.28 10.98 -4.85
C HIS A 109 0.71 12.39 -5.26
N THR A 110 0.09 13.41 -4.68
CA THR A 110 0.57 14.80 -4.77
C THR A 110 1.47 15.09 -3.58
N ALA A 111 2.78 15.04 -3.81
CA ALA A 111 3.79 15.23 -2.78
C ALA A 111 3.60 16.54 -2.00
N ALA A 112 3.80 16.48 -0.68
CA ALA A 112 3.61 17.57 0.27
C ALA A 112 2.20 18.21 0.24
N ALA A 113 1.21 17.50 -0.32
CA ALA A 113 -0.15 17.97 -0.55
C ALA A 113 -0.22 19.34 -1.26
N GLN A 114 0.77 19.63 -2.11
CA GLN A 114 0.89 20.87 -2.85
C GLN A 114 1.28 20.57 -4.30
N SER A 115 0.51 21.07 -5.27
CA SER A 115 0.82 20.90 -6.70
C SER A 115 2.15 21.58 -7.09
N VAL A 116 2.49 22.67 -6.40
CA VAL A 116 3.78 23.36 -6.45
C VAL A 116 4.23 23.61 -5.01
N PRO A 117 5.06 22.73 -4.42
CA PRO A 117 5.45 22.85 -3.03
C PRO A 117 6.42 24.03 -2.81
N ASP A 118 6.22 24.81 -1.74
CA ASP A 118 7.23 25.75 -1.24
C ASP A 118 8.42 24.96 -0.69
N THR A 119 9.48 24.82 -1.48
CA THR A 119 10.70 24.05 -1.12
C THR A 119 11.44 24.58 0.10
N THR A 120 11.13 25.79 0.58
CA THR A 120 11.69 26.30 1.85
C THR A 120 10.99 25.72 3.08
N LYS A 121 9.78 25.16 2.88
CA LYS A 121 8.93 24.59 3.92
C LYS A 121 8.72 23.09 3.74
N ALA A 122 8.37 22.63 2.54
CA ALA A 122 8.19 21.22 2.20
C ALA A 122 9.54 20.58 1.87
N LEU A 123 10.11 19.84 2.83
CA LEU A 123 11.47 19.32 2.75
C LEU A 123 11.60 18.01 1.96
N GLY A 124 10.48 17.36 1.65
CA GLY A 124 10.44 16.06 0.97
C GLY A 124 9.48 15.11 1.66
N GLY A 125 9.77 13.80 1.57
CA GLY A 125 8.94 12.78 2.20
C GLY A 125 9.72 11.62 2.80
N ILE A 126 9.07 10.91 3.71
CA ILE A 126 9.60 9.72 4.39
C ILE A 126 8.69 8.53 4.10
N LEU A 127 9.28 7.48 3.55
CA LEU A 127 8.63 6.19 3.38
C LEU A 127 8.80 5.36 4.66
N CYS A 128 7.69 4.93 5.24
CA CYS A 128 7.63 4.28 6.54
C CYS A 128 7.39 2.77 6.39
N LEU A 129 8.23 1.98 7.07
CA LEU A 129 8.07 0.53 7.21
C LEU A 129 7.88 0.20 8.69
N TRP A 130 6.62 0.14 9.11
CA TRP A 130 6.26 -0.28 10.47
C TRP A 130 6.10 -1.80 10.53
N ASN A 131 6.52 -2.37 11.66
CA ASN A 131 6.58 -3.82 11.87
C ASN A 131 5.58 -4.23 12.97
N ASP A 132 4.34 -3.80 12.82
CA ASP A 132 3.33 -3.89 13.87
C ASP A 132 2.86 -5.32 14.09
N VAL A 133 2.75 -6.09 13.01
CA VAL A 133 2.45 -7.53 13.09
C VAL A 133 3.74 -8.32 12.96
N ARG A 134 3.91 -9.31 13.85
CA ARG A 134 5.04 -10.23 13.83
C ARG A 134 5.09 -10.99 12.51
N VAL A 135 6.29 -11.20 11.99
CA VAL A 135 6.55 -12.07 10.83
C VAL A 135 7.22 -13.37 11.28
N ASP A 136 7.02 -14.45 10.53
CA ASP A 136 7.68 -15.74 10.79
C ASP A 136 9.22 -15.62 10.65
N LYS A 137 9.66 -14.88 9.63
CA LYS A 137 11.05 -14.65 9.25
C LYS A 137 11.29 -13.16 9.07
N LYS A 138 12.24 -12.60 9.83
CA LYS A 138 12.54 -11.15 9.79
C LYS A 138 13.04 -10.69 8.43
N GLU A 139 13.65 -11.58 7.66
CA GLU A 139 14.13 -11.32 6.31
C GLU A 139 12.98 -11.02 5.33
N ASN A 140 11.76 -11.48 5.65
CA ASN A 140 10.57 -11.28 4.83
C ASN A 140 9.89 -9.93 5.06
N ILE A 141 10.24 -9.17 6.11
CA ILE A 141 9.59 -7.88 6.44
C ILE A 141 9.54 -6.96 5.21
N ALA A 142 10.65 -6.82 4.50
CA ALA A 142 10.73 -5.96 3.32
C ALA A 142 9.86 -6.48 2.15
N LEU A 143 9.78 -7.80 1.97
CA LEU A 143 9.03 -8.44 0.89
C LEU A 143 7.52 -8.42 1.16
N HIS A 144 7.10 -8.79 2.38
CA HIS A 144 5.71 -8.75 2.82
C HIS A 144 5.12 -7.36 2.70
N ASN A 145 5.92 -6.31 2.85
CA ASN A 145 5.47 -4.93 2.75
C ASN A 145 5.74 -4.27 1.38
N GLY A 146 6.29 -5.00 0.41
CA GLY A 146 6.60 -4.43 -0.90
C GLY A 146 7.54 -3.23 -0.84
N MET A 147 8.58 -3.32 -0.01
CA MET A 147 9.50 -2.20 0.26
C MET A 147 10.13 -1.65 -1.02
N ILE A 148 10.58 -2.52 -1.95
CA ILE A 148 11.26 -2.08 -3.17
C ILE A 148 10.30 -1.40 -4.15
N ASN A 149 9.11 -1.98 -4.39
CA ASN A 149 8.11 -1.38 -5.28
C ASN A 149 7.60 -0.04 -4.73
N GLY A 150 7.32 0.04 -3.43
CA GLY A 150 6.96 1.31 -2.79
C GLY A 150 8.09 2.33 -2.84
N MET A 151 9.33 1.93 -2.55
CA MET A 151 10.50 2.82 -2.62
C MET A 151 10.71 3.39 -4.02
N MET A 152 10.54 2.58 -5.06
CA MET A 152 10.68 3.06 -6.44
C MET A 152 9.62 4.10 -6.81
N ALA A 153 8.36 3.83 -6.52
CA ALA A 153 7.26 4.76 -6.80
C ALA A 153 7.38 6.05 -5.97
N PHE A 154 7.72 5.91 -4.69
CA PHE A 154 7.93 7.03 -3.78
C PHE A 154 9.11 7.90 -4.24
N ALA A 155 10.24 7.28 -4.60
CA ALA A 155 11.40 8.01 -5.12
C ALA A 155 11.09 8.74 -6.44
N GLU A 156 10.41 8.10 -7.40
CA GLU A 156 10.01 8.76 -8.66
C GLU A 156 9.15 9.99 -8.37
N ARG A 157 8.18 9.88 -7.44
CA ARG A 157 7.27 10.98 -7.11
C ARG A 157 7.98 12.14 -6.40
N PHE A 158 8.80 11.86 -5.39
CA PHE A 158 9.47 12.90 -4.61
C PHE A 158 10.72 13.48 -5.28
N TRP A 159 11.37 12.74 -6.18
CA TRP A 159 12.53 13.22 -6.92
C TRP A 159 12.12 14.12 -8.09
N ASN A 160 11.13 13.71 -8.88
CA ASN A 160 10.68 14.50 -10.04
C ASN A 160 9.66 15.58 -9.66
N GLY A 161 8.95 15.41 -8.54
CA GLY A 161 7.88 16.32 -8.10
C GLY A 161 6.65 16.32 -9.01
N GLY A 162 5.82 17.36 -8.85
CA GLY A 162 4.59 17.55 -9.64
C GLY A 162 3.48 16.55 -9.34
N ASN A 163 2.44 16.55 -10.18
CA ASN A 163 1.29 15.64 -10.06
C ASN A 163 1.26 14.60 -11.20
N ALA A 164 0.56 13.50 -10.97
CA ALA A 164 0.33 12.47 -11.99
C ALA A 164 -0.82 12.82 -12.96
N GLY A 165 -1.50 13.96 -12.78
CA GLY A 165 -2.78 14.27 -13.41
C GLY A 165 -3.94 14.19 -12.40
N GLU A 166 -5.16 14.41 -12.87
CA GLU A 166 -6.36 14.26 -12.04
C GLU A 166 -6.65 12.78 -11.76
N VAL A 167 -6.97 12.47 -10.50
CA VAL A 167 -7.28 11.12 -10.02
C VAL A 167 -8.56 11.22 -9.20
N GLU A 168 -9.58 10.43 -9.54
CA GLU A 168 -10.88 10.44 -8.84
C GLU A 168 -10.73 9.97 -7.38
N ASN A 169 -9.88 8.96 -7.16
CA ASN A 169 -9.61 8.36 -5.85
C ASN A 169 -8.22 7.71 -5.89
N GLU A 170 -7.35 8.04 -4.94
CA GLU A 170 -5.97 7.54 -4.88
C GLU A 170 -5.86 6.03 -4.59
N ASN A 171 -6.95 5.41 -4.10
CA ASN A 171 -7.06 3.97 -3.89
C ASN A 171 -7.60 3.22 -5.13
N LEU A 172 -7.80 3.91 -6.25
CA LEU A 172 -8.21 3.32 -7.53
C LEU A 172 -7.21 3.70 -8.63
N LEU A 173 -6.90 2.75 -9.51
CA LEU A 173 -6.08 3.08 -10.67
C LEU A 173 -6.92 3.88 -11.69
N PRO A 174 -6.32 4.90 -12.32
CA PRO A 174 -6.99 5.69 -13.34
C PRO A 174 -7.22 4.88 -14.61
N ASP A 175 -8.19 5.31 -15.42
CA ASP A 175 -8.40 4.76 -16.76
C ASP A 175 -7.11 4.92 -17.60
N PRO A 176 -6.59 3.85 -18.22
CA PRO A 176 -5.37 3.89 -19.04
C PRO A 176 -5.37 4.92 -20.18
N SER A 177 -6.54 5.37 -20.63
CA SER A 177 -6.69 6.40 -21.66
C SER A 177 -6.47 7.83 -21.15
N THR A 178 -6.53 8.05 -19.83
CA THR A 178 -6.30 9.36 -19.20
C THR A 178 -4.83 9.71 -19.10
N GLU A 179 -4.50 10.98 -18.87
CA GLU A 179 -3.12 11.43 -18.66
C GLU A 179 -2.45 10.68 -17.49
N ALA A 180 -3.17 10.50 -16.37
CA ALA A 180 -2.68 9.77 -15.21
C ALA A 180 -2.45 8.28 -15.51
N GLY A 181 -3.36 7.65 -16.26
CA GLY A 181 -3.21 6.26 -16.71
C GLY A 181 -2.00 6.07 -17.62
N GLN A 182 -1.80 6.95 -18.59
CA GLN A 182 -0.65 6.89 -19.50
C GLN A 182 0.68 7.10 -18.76
N LYS A 183 0.72 8.04 -17.82
CA LYS A 183 1.90 8.28 -16.98
C LYS A 183 2.21 7.09 -16.08
N LEU A 184 1.19 6.47 -15.48
CA LEU A 184 1.36 5.28 -14.66
C LEU A 184 1.89 4.11 -15.49
N ALA A 185 1.33 3.87 -16.67
CA ALA A 185 1.80 2.82 -17.59
C ALA A 185 3.27 3.02 -17.98
N ALA A 186 3.66 4.23 -18.38
CA ALA A 186 5.05 4.54 -18.71
C ALA A 186 6.00 4.40 -17.51
N PHE A 187 5.52 4.66 -16.30
CA PHE A 187 6.28 4.40 -15.07
C PHE A 187 6.43 2.90 -14.80
N GLU A 188 5.38 2.11 -15.01
CA GLU A 188 5.41 0.66 -14.88
C GLU A 188 6.47 0.01 -15.80
N GLU A 189 6.68 0.54 -17.01
CA GLU A 189 7.76 0.11 -17.91
C GLU A 189 9.15 0.31 -17.29
N LYS A 190 9.39 1.48 -16.66
CA LYS A 190 10.65 1.74 -15.94
C LYS A 190 10.81 0.79 -14.76
N MET A 191 9.73 0.52 -14.03
CA MET A 191 9.73 -0.41 -12.91
C MET A 191 10.12 -1.83 -13.33
N VAL A 192 9.59 -2.32 -14.46
CA VAL A 192 9.97 -3.63 -15.02
C VAL A 192 11.47 -3.70 -15.28
N LEU A 193 12.04 -2.69 -15.95
CA LEU A 193 13.47 -2.64 -16.25
C LEU A 193 14.34 -2.70 -14.99
N HIS A 194 13.96 -1.98 -13.93
CA HIS A 194 14.68 -1.99 -12.66
C HIS A 194 14.51 -3.31 -11.90
N ARG A 195 13.28 -3.85 -11.88
CA ARG A 195 12.98 -5.16 -11.28
C ARG A 195 13.88 -6.22 -11.90
N ASP A 196 13.83 -6.35 -13.22
CA ASP A 196 14.47 -7.46 -13.92
C ASP A 196 16.00 -7.36 -13.90
N ARG A 197 16.54 -6.13 -13.86
CA ARG A 197 17.98 -5.89 -13.84
C ARG A 197 18.60 -5.91 -12.45
N PHE A 198 17.90 -5.44 -11.41
CA PHE A 198 18.51 -5.18 -10.10
C PHE A 198 17.79 -5.84 -8.92
N HIS A 199 16.50 -6.20 -9.06
CA HIS A 199 15.65 -6.58 -7.92
C HIS A 199 14.81 -7.84 -8.15
N LYS A 200 15.16 -8.71 -9.11
CA LYS A 200 14.34 -9.85 -9.54
C LYS A 200 13.81 -10.71 -8.39
N ASP A 201 14.66 -11.04 -7.41
CA ASP A 201 14.28 -11.87 -6.26
C ASP A 201 13.79 -11.05 -5.05
N LYS A 202 13.86 -9.72 -5.13
CA LYS A 202 13.60 -8.78 -4.02
C LYS A 202 12.37 -7.91 -4.23
N MET A 203 11.69 -8.05 -5.37
CA MET A 203 10.54 -7.25 -5.76
C MET A 203 9.45 -8.14 -6.31
N ARG A 204 8.43 -8.40 -5.47
CA ARG A 204 7.24 -9.18 -5.81
C ARG A 204 6.20 -8.27 -6.46
N TRP A 205 6.45 -7.84 -7.69
CA TRP A 205 5.59 -6.89 -8.40
C TRP A 205 5.57 -7.16 -9.90
N ALA A 206 4.41 -6.93 -10.52
CA ALA A 206 4.21 -6.95 -11.96
C ALA A 206 3.35 -5.76 -12.40
N PRO A 207 3.60 -5.21 -13.61
CA PRO A 207 2.81 -4.11 -14.14
C PRO A 207 1.38 -4.59 -14.38
N ASN A 208 0.43 -3.78 -13.94
CA ASN A 208 -0.97 -4.18 -13.86
C ASN A 208 -1.94 -3.04 -14.17
N ALA A 209 -1.45 -1.82 -14.47
CA ALA A 209 -2.30 -0.66 -14.69
C ALA A 209 -3.21 -0.76 -15.93
N GLN A 210 -2.87 -1.62 -16.89
CA GLN A 210 -3.62 -1.79 -18.14
C GLN A 210 -4.83 -2.71 -18.01
N ILE A 211 -4.99 -3.42 -16.89
CA ILE A 211 -6.09 -4.37 -16.72
C ILE A 211 -7.40 -3.58 -16.53
N ARG A 212 -8.41 -3.89 -17.33
CA ARG A 212 -9.73 -3.28 -17.26
C ARG A 212 -10.79 -4.30 -16.86
N TRP A 213 -11.56 -3.98 -15.84
CA TRP A 213 -12.66 -4.79 -15.34
C TRP A 213 -14.01 -4.14 -15.63
N LYS A 214 -15.02 -4.99 -15.83
CA LYS A 214 -16.42 -4.64 -15.59
C LYS A 214 -16.81 -5.21 -14.24
N VAL A 215 -17.03 -4.35 -13.25
CA VAL A 215 -17.37 -4.73 -11.87
C VAL A 215 -18.86 -4.48 -11.63
N LYS A 216 -19.58 -5.49 -11.15
CA LYS A 216 -20.96 -5.40 -10.67
C LYS A 216 -20.97 -5.60 -9.16
N ILE A 217 -21.69 -4.75 -8.44
CA ILE A 217 -21.93 -4.90 -7.00
C ILE A 217 -23.40 -5.25 -6.82
N ASP A 218 -23.70 -6.40 -6.22
CA ASP A 218 -25.06 -6.91 -6.01
C ASP A 218 -25.93 -6.79 -7.29
N GLU A 219 -26.99 -5.98 -7.23
CA GLU A 219 -27.91 -5.70 -8.35
C GLU A 219 -27.67 -4.35 -9.04
N HIS A 220 -26.58 -3.66 -8.69
CA HIS A 220 -26.19 -2.43 -9.37
C HIS A 220 -25.72 -2.70 -10.82
N GLU A 221 -25.64 -1.64 -11.61
CA GLU A 221 -25.07 -1.70 -12.95
C GLU A 221 -23.57 -2.03 -12.91
N SER A 222 -23.08 -2.66 -13.98
CA SER A 222 -21.66 -2.94 -14.12
C SER A 222 -20.91 -1.67 -14.53
N LEU A 223 -19.89 -1.29 -13.76
CA LEU A 223 -19.05 -0.11 -14.01
C LEU A 223 -17.59 -0.52 -14.21
N ALA A 224 -16.81 0.37 -14.85
CA ALA A 224 -15.41 0.10 -15.12
C ALA A 224 -14.54 0.29 -13.87
N ALA A 225 -13.60 -0.63 -13.65
CA ALA A 225 -12.49 -0.50 -12.71
C ALA A 225 -11.19 -0.89 -13.41
N TYR A 226 -10.05 -0.45 -12.88
CA TYR A 226 -8.74 -0.64 -13.51
C TYR A 226 -7.73 -1.18 -12.50
N GLY A 227 -6.72 -1.88 -13.01
CA GLY A 227 -5.64 -2.46 -12.21
C GLY A 227 -5.77 -3.95 -11.95
N GLY A 228 -4.67 -4.53 -11.48
CA GLY A 228 -4.61 -5.92 -11.02
C GLY A 228 -5.10 -6.11 -9.59
N VAL A 229 -5.30 -5.01 -8.85
CA VAL A 229 -5.97 -4.98 -7.54
C VAL A 229 -7.08 -3.94 -7.59
N VAL A 230 -8.28 -4.32 -7.19
CA VAL A 230 -9.42 -3.42 -7.10
C VAL A 230 -9.85 -3.33 -5.63
N ASP A 231 -9.66 -2.15 -5.04
CA ASP A 231 -10.24 -1.80 -3.74
C ASP A 231 -11.74 -1.52 -3.94
N LEU A 232 -12.57 -2.46 -3.50
CA LEU A 232 -14.01 -2.42 -3.74
C LEU A 232 -14.70 -1.42 -2.80
N ASP A 233 -14.16 -1.16 -1.61
CA ASP A 233 -14.68 -0.12 -0.73
C ASP A 233 -14.46 1.27 -1.36
N ALA A 234 -13.25 1.54 -1.88
CA ALA A 234 -12.94 2.75 -2.63
C ALA A 234 -13.79 2.87 -3.91
N PHE A 235 -13.96 1.77 -4.64
CA PHE A 235 -14.82 1.70 -5.83
C PHE A 235 -16.27 2.07 -5.52
N CYS A 236 -16.86 1.46 -4.49
CA CYS A 236 -18.22 1.76 -4.07
C CYS A 236 -18.36 3.23 -3.62
N GLN A 237 -17.39 3.75 -2.87
CA GLN A 237 -17.38 5.15 -2.46
C GLN A 237 -17.36 6.10 -3.67
N THR A 238 -16.44 5.89 -4.61
CA THR A 238 -16.27 6.74 -5.80
C THR A 238 -17.46 6.66 -6.74
N LYS A 239 -18.11 5.49 -6.86
CA LYS A 239 -19.29 5.31 -7.72
C LYS A 239 -20.62 5.50 -7.00
N HIS A 240 -20.59 5.97 -5.75
CA HIS A 240 -21.77 6.23 -4.92
C HIS A 240 -22.69 5.00 -4.75
N ILE A 241 -22.11 3.81 -4.69
CA ILE A 241 -22.82 2.55 -4.46
C ILE A 241 -22.90 2.31 -2.95
N SER A 242 -24.13 2.25 -2.42
CA SER A 242 -24.36 1.91 -1.03
C SER A 242 -24.32 0.39 -0.85
N VAL A 243 -23.39 -0.08 -0.01
CA VAL A 243 -23.25 -1.50 0.34
C VAL A 243 -23.60 -1.71 1.81
N GLY A 244 -24.21 -2.86 2.12
CA GLY A 244 -24.48 -3.26 3.49
C GLY A 244 -23.23 -3.80 4.20
N ASP A 245 -23.44 -4.40 5.38
CA ASP A 245 -22.39 -5.14 6.09
C ASP A 245 -21.95 -6.39 5.31
N THR A 246 -22.79 -6.87 4.40
CA THR A 246 -22.50 -7.93 3.42
C THR A 246 -22.84 -7.44 2.02
N ALA A 247 -22.08 -7.88 1.02
CA ALA A 247 -22.31 -7.59 -0.39
C ALA A 247 -21.60 -8.64 -1.27
N LEU A 248 -21.91 -8.66 -2.56
CA LEU A 248 -21.23 -9.49 -3.54
C LEU A 248 -20.72 -8.64 -4.69
N ALA A 249 -19.43 -8.77 -5.00
CA ALA A 249 -18.85 -8.20 -6.21
C ALA A 249 -18.60 -9.32 -7.20
N THR A 250 -19.00 -9.10 -8.46
CA THR A 250 -18.52 -9.88 -9.59
C THR A 250 -17.73 -8.97 -10.51
N ALA A 251 -16.63 -9.46 -11.07
CA ALA A 251 -15.83 -8.71 -12.02
C ALA A 251 -15.46 -9.56 -13.23
N GLN A 252 -15.47 -8.96 -14.41
CA GLN A 252 -15.11 -9.62 -15.66
C GLN A 252 -14.04 -8.82 -16.40
N THR A 253 -13.04 -9.51 -16.94
CA THR A 253 -12.07 -8.97 -17.88
C THR A 253 -11.80 -9.96 -19.01
N VAL A 254 -11.16 -9.51 -20.08
CA VAL A 254 -10.77 -10.35 -21.22
C VAL A 254 -9.28 -10.23 -21.43
N ILE A 255 -8.61 -11.37 -21.52
CA ILE A 255 -7.20 -11.47 -21.91
C ILE A 255 -7.14 -12.06 -23.31
N THR A 256 -6.62 -11.29 -24.26
CA THR A 256 -6.38 -11.78 -25.61
C THR A 256 -4.98 -12.40 -25.68
N ALA A 257 -4.85 -13.61 -26.22
CA ALA A 257 -3.56 -14.27 -26.44
C ALA A 257 -3.30 -14.57 -27.92
N GLU A 258 -2.09 -14.31 -28.42
CA GLU A 258 -1.71 -14.58 -29.82
C GLU A 258 -1.71 -16.07 -30.18
N ARG A 259 -1.58 -16.95 -29.18
CA ARG A 259 -1.54 -18.41 -29.31
C ARG A 259 -2.00 -19.08 -28.02
N ASP A 260 -2.25 -20.38 -28.10
CA ASP A 260 -2.44 -21.21 -26.92
C ASP A 260 -1.17 -21.16 -26.06
N MET A 261 -1.34 -20.85 -24.78
CA MET A 261 -0.23 -20.71 -23.84
C MET A 261 -0.68 -20.88 -22.40
N ASP A 262 0.26 -21.26 -21.54
CA ASP A 262 0.07 -21.19 -20.11
C ASP A 262 0.73 -19.94 -19.57
N VAL A 263 0.02 -19.26 -18.68
CA VAL A 263 0.53 -18.12 -17.91
C VAL A 263 0.42 -18.39 -16.43
N GLU A 264 1.21 -17.67 -15.65
CA GLU A 264 1.07 -17.61 -14.21
C GLU A 264 0.31 -16.36 -13.81
N ALA A 265 -0.48 -16.41 -12.74
CA ALA A 265 -1.13 -15.25 -12.17
C ALA A 265 -1.15 -15.30 -10.65
N TRP A 266 -0.92 -14.15 -10.04
CA TRP A 266 -1.25 -13.95 -8.63
C TRP A 266 -2.74 -13.68 -8.48
N ILE A 267 -3.39 -14.42 -7.58
CA ILE A 267 -4.82 -14.33 -7.29
C ILE A 267 -4.97 -14.22 -5.76
N GLY A 268 -5.79 -13.27 -5.30
CA GLY A 268 -6.04 -13.07 -3.88
C GLY A 268 -7.31 -12.29 -3.60
N PHE A 269 -7.82 -12.43 -2.37
CA PHE A 269 -9.08 -11.81 -1.94
C PHE A 269 -8.93 -11.21 -0.54
N CYS A 270 -9.26 -9.92 -0.40
CA CYS A 270 -9.34 -9.20 0.87
C CYS A 270 -8.15 -9.44 1.81
N VAL A 271 -6.93 -9.30 1.25
CA VAL A 271 -5.68 -9.54 1.98
C VAL A 271 -5.57 -8.59 3.18
N PRO A 272 -5.07 -9.04 4.34
CA PRO A 272 -4.92 -8.17 5.49
C PRO A 272 -3.81 -7.12 5.28
N ALA A 273 -3.93 -6.01 6.00
CA ALA A 273 -2.82 -5.08 6.15
C ALA A 273 -1.75 -5.71 7.06
N ARG A 274 -0.49 -5.30 6.90
CA ARG A 274 0.57 -5.71 7.83
C ARG A 274 0.60 -4.85 9.10
N SER A 275 -0.29 -3.88 9.19
CA SER A 275 -0.61 -3.11 10.40
C SER A 275 -1.83 -3.64 11.16
N ASN A 276 -2.60 -4.56 10.57
CA ASN A 276 -3.88 -5.01 11.13
C ASN A 276 -4.34 -6.29 10.42
N ARG A 277 -4.52 -7.37 11.17
CA ARG A 277 -4.88 -8.69 10.65
C ARG A 277 -6.37 -8.88 10.39
N ASN A 278 -7.17 -7.82 10.46
CA ASN A 278 -8.59 -7.85 10.12
C ASN A 278 -8.79 -8.31 8.66
N GLY A 279 -9.31 -9.51 8.47
CA GLY A 279 -9.49 -10.15 7.17
C GLY A 279 -9.80 -11.65 7.31
N TYR A 280 -9.87 -12.32 6.17
CA TYR A 280 -10.23 -13.74 6.07
C TYR A 280 -9.10 -14.71 6.43
N GLY A 281 -7.90 -14.22 6.73
CA GLY A 281 -6.74 -15.06 6.98
C GLY A 281 -6.42 -15.98 5.79
N ILE A 282 -6.31 -17.28 6.07
CA ILE A 282 -6.03 -18.32 5.08
C ILE A 282 -7.33 -19.01 4.68
N GLY A 283 -7.51 -19.26 3.38
CA GLY A 283 -8.67 -19.97 2.85
C GLY A 283 -8.87 -21.37 3.46
N GLN A 284 -10.11 -21.87 3.36
CA GLN A 284 -10.38 -23.29 3.66
C GLN A 284 -9.65 -24.18 2.65
N GLN A 285 -9.35 -25.43 3.01
CA GLN A 285 -8.58 -26.33 2.16
C GLN A 285 -9.14 -26.40 0.72
N GLY A 286 -8.29 -26.04 -0.25
CA GLY A 286 -8.66 -26.04 -1.67
C GLY A 286 -9.55 -24.87 -2.12
N ARG A 287 -9.72 -23.84 -1.30
CA ARG A 287 -10.50 -22.63 -1.61
C ARG A 287 -9.70 -21.37 -1.31
N TRP A 288 -9.97 -20.29 -2.04
CA TRP A 288 -9.41 -18.98 -1.74
C TRP A 288 -10.01 -18.35 -0.47
N GLU A 289 -9.38 -17.27 -0.01
CA GLU A 289 -9.82 -16.49 1.15
C GLU A 289 -11.26 -16.01 0.99
N GLY A 290 -12.05 -16.01 2.07
CA GLY A 290 -13.42 -15.49 2.05
C GLY A 290 -14.38 -16.24 1.12
N ASN A 291 -14.01 -17.41 0.60
CA ASN A 291 -14.68 -18.08 -0.52
C ASN A 291 -14.70 -17.22 -1.81
N GLY A 292 -13.66 -16.43 -2.04
CA GLY A 292 -13.41 -15.83 -3.34
C GLY A 292 -13.26 -16.88 -4.44
N GLN A 293 -13.67 -16.55 -5.65
CA GLN A 293 -13.58 -17.47 -6.79
C GLN A 293 -13.03 -16.74 -8.01
N CYS A 294 -12.24 -17.47 -8.80
CA CYS A 294 -11.70 -17.01 -10.07
C CYS A 294 -11.99 -18.07 -11.12
N PHE A 295 -12.51 -17.66 -12.27
CA PHE A 295 -12.76 -18.54 -13.41
C PHE A 295 -12.03 -18.01 -14.63
N VAL A 296 -11.51 -18.92 -15.45
CA VAL A 296 -10.99 -18.61 -16.78
C VAL A 296 -11.67 -19.51 -17.77
N ASN A 297 -12.37 -18.93 -18.75
CA ASN A 297 -13.18 -19.65 -19.74
C ASN A 297 -14.20 -20.64 -19.11
N GLY A 298 -14.73 -20.29 -17.93
CA GLY A 298 -15.67 -21.11 -17.18
C GLY A 298 -15.04 -22.22 -16.31
N GLU A 299 -13.73 -22.40 -16.35
CA GLU A 299 -13.00 -23.30 -15.45
C GLU A 299 -12.56 -22.57 -14.19
N GLU A 300 -12.87 -23.11 -13.01
CA GLU A 300 -12.47 -22.52 -11.73
C GLU A 300 -10.97 -22.73 -11.48
N ILE A 301 -10.27 -21.63 -11.23
CA ILE A 301 -8.86 -21.63 -10.85
C ILE A 301 -8.78 -21.73 -9.34
N LEU A 302 -8.21 -22.84 -8.85
CA LEU A 302 -8.04 -23.12 -7.42
C LEU A 302 -6.62 -22.79 -6.94
N PRO A 303 -6.40 -22.68 -5.61
CA PRO A 303 -5.07 -22.55 -5.04
C PRO A 303 -4.11 -23.63 -5.58
N PRO A 304 -2.90 -23.27 -6.05
CA PRO A 304 -2.01 -24.21 -6.74
C PRO A 304 -1.38 -25.25 -5.81
N LYS A 305 -1.42 -24.99 -4.49
CA LYS A 305 -0.91 -25.86 -3.44
C LYS A 305 -1.94 -26.00 -2.32
N PRO A 306 -1.95 -27.15 -1.61
CA PRO A 306 -2.64 -27.22 -0.34
C PRO A 306 -2.15 -26.14 0.63
N TRP A 307 -3.08 -25.59 1.40
CA TRP A 307 -2.79 -24.68 2.49
C TRP A 307 -2.06 -25.42 3.62
N ASP A 308 -1.05 -24.79 4.23
CA ASP A 308 -0.35 -25.38 5.38
C ASP A 308 -1.19 -25.18 6.65
N GLU A 309 -1.90 -24.05 6.75
CA GLU A 309 -2.78 -23.71 7.88
C GLU A 309 -4.21 -23.32 7.42
N PRO A 310 -4.98 -24.24 6.82
CA PRO A 310 -6.28 -23.93 6.24
C PRO A 310 -7.26 -23.34 7.28
N GLY A 311 -7.87 -22.20 6.96
CA GLY A 311 -8.83 -21.51 7.81
C GLY A 311 -8.23 -20.75 9.01
N ALA A 312 -6.90 -20.65 9.12
CA ALA A 312 -6.25 -19.92 10.19
C ALA A 312 -6.31 -18.40 10.00
N TYR A 313 -6.14 -17.66 11.11
CA TYR A 313 -6.03 -16.20 11.16
C TYR A 313 -7.26 -15.44 10.64
N ASP A 314 -8.44 -16.06 10.71
CA ASP A 314 -9.73 -15.46 10.38
C ASP A 314 -10.19 -14.50 11.50
N TYR A 315 -9.83 -13.21 11.37
CA TYR A 315 -10.11 -12.18 12.37
C TYR A 315 -11.01 -11.09 11.79
N HIS A 316 -12.21 -10.95 12.34
CA HIS A 316 -13.21 -9.97 11.88
C HIS A 316 -13.27 -8.72 12.78
N PHE A 317 -12.12 -8.27 13.27
CA PHE A 317 -12.00 -7.11 14.15
C PHE A 317 -10.62 -6.45 14.02
N ASN A 318 -10.51 -5.17 14.40
CA ASN A 318 -9.22 -4.47 14.42
C ASN A 318 -8.26 -5.12 15.44
N THR A 319 -7.10 -5.60 14.98
CA THR A 319 -6.10 -6.27 15.82
C THR A 319 -5.06 -5.34 16.45
N TRP A 320 -5.05 -4.04 16.13
CA TRP A 320 -4.05 -3.10 16.62
C TRP A 320 -3.86 -3.17 18.14
N GLY A 321 -2.62 -3.44 18.57
CA GLY A 321 -2.24 -3.52 19.97
C GLY A 321 -2.82 -4.74 20.71
N LYS A 322 -3.24 -5.78 19.98
CA LYS A 322 -3.83 -7.00 20.55
C LYS A 322 -2.94 -8.23 20.35
N PRO A 323 -3.12 -9.29 21.15
CA PRO A 323 -2.29 -10.51 21.06
C PRO A 323 -2.25 -11.16 19.68
N GLU A 324 -3.28 -10.97 18.85
CA GLU A 324 -3.33 -11.52 17.50
C GLU A 324 -2.18 -11.03 16.61
N GLU A 325 -1.60 -9.86 16.89
CA GLU A 325 -0.46 -9.31 16.14
C GLU A 325 0.86 -10.07 16.40
N GLU A 326 0.91 -10.89 17.46
CA GLU A 326 2.05 -11.77 17.75
C GLU A 326 2.00 -13.09 16.95
N HIS A 327 0.86 -13.39 16.31
CA HIS A 327 0.79 -14.49 15.36
C HIS A 327 1.54 -14.13 14.08
N PRO A 328 2.53 -14.95 13.66
CA PRO A 328 3.42 -14.57 12.59
C PRO A 328 2.69 -14.54 11.23
N PHE A 329 2.92 -13.49 10.44
CA PHE A 329 2.67 -13.55 9.01
C PHE A 329 3.61 -14.55 8.35
N THR A 330 3.01 -15.51 7.65
CA THR A 330 3.67 -16.46 6.74
C THR A 330 3.40 -16.05 5.29
N ASP A 331 4.23 -16.52 4.35
CA ASP A 331 4.05 -16.24 2.91
C ASP A 331 2.68 -16.67 2.39
N GLU A 332 2.11 -17.73 2.97
CA GLU A 332 0.78 -18.22 2.63
C GLU A 332 -0.34 -17.20 2.88
N GLN A 333 -0.18 -16.20 3.73
CA GLN A 333 -1.23 -15.22 4.00
C GLN A 333 -1.28 -14.07 2.98
N LEU A 334 -0.28 -13.97 2.10
CA LEU A 334 -0.07 -12.83 1.22
C LEU A 334 0.06 -13.31 -0.23
N TYR A 335 -0.91 -13.01 -1.08
CA TYR A 335 -0.97 -13.65 -2.41
C TYR A 335 0.28 -13.42 -3.28
N TRP A 336 0.97 -12.28 -3.14
CA TRP A 336 2.19 -11.95 -3.89
C TRP A 336 3.43 -12.70 -3.40
N MET A 337 3.34 -13.36 -2.24
CA MET A 337 4.39 -14.21 -1.68
C MET A 337 4.19 -15.69 -2.05
N ARG A 338 3.00 -16.07 -2.52
CA ARG A 338 2.65 -17.45 -2.87
C ARG A 338 3.19 -17.86 -4.23
N GLN A 339 3.20 -19.16 -4.47
CA GLN A 339 3.30 -19.67 -5.82
C GLN A 339 2.10 -19.16 -6.64
N PRO A 340 2.33 -18.58 -7.83
CA PRO A 340 1.25 -18.17 -8.73
C PRO A 340 0.39 -19.35 -9.18
N ALA A 341 -0.88 -19.08 -9.47
CA ALA A 341 -1.76 -20.05 -10.11
C ALA A 341 -1.41 -20.15 -11.60
N ARG A 342 -1.44 -21.37 -12.16
CA ARG A 342 -1.26 -21.61 -13.59
C ARG A 342 -2.62 -21.51 -14.29
N ILE A 343 -2.67 -20.77 -15.38
CA ILE A 343 -3.86 -20.52 -16.18
C ILE A 343 -3.57 -20.89 -17.62
N HIS A 344 -4.45 -21.68 -18.23
CA HIS A 344 -4.40 -21.94 -19.66
C HIS A 344 -5.18 -20.88 -20.42
N LEU A 345 -4.55 -20.25 -21.40
CA LEU A 345 -5.18 -19.32 -22.33
C LEU A 345 -5.25 -19.97 -23.72
N ASN A 346 -6.45 -19.98 -24.29
CA ASN A 346 -6.65 -20.30 -25.69
C ASN A 346 -6.20 -19.13 -26.56
N LYS A 347 -5.78 -19.39 -27.79
CA LYS A 347 -5.61 -18.35 -28.80
C LYS A 347 -6.89 -17.53 -28.96
N GLY A 348 -6.76 -16.21 -28.92
CA GLY A 348 -7.86 -15.26 -28.97
C GLY A 348 -8.28 -14.81 -27.57
N ASP A 349 -9.56 -14.48 -27.43
CA ASP A 349 -10.10 -13.88 -26.21
C ASP A 349 -10.40 -14.94 -25.14
N ASN A 350 -9.91 -14.70 -23.93
CA ASN A 350 -10.15 -15.52 -22.75
C ASN A 350 -10.89 -14.71 -21.70
N LEU A 351 -12.06 -15.18 -21.28
CA LEU A 351 -12.87 -14.52 -20.26
C LEU A 351 -12.33 -14.89 -18.88
N VAL A 352 -12.00 -13.88 -18.08
CA VAL A 352 -11.67 -14.04 -16.66
C VAL A 352 -12.82 -13.47 -15.83
N GLU A 353 -13.29 -14.25 -14.87
CA GLU A 353 -14.39 -13.86 -13.97
C GLU A 353 -13.96 -14.00 -12.51
N ILE A 354 -14.26 -12.99 -11.72
CA ILE A 354 -13.99 -12.95 -10.29
C ILE A 354 -15.30 -12.86 -9.53
N ILE A 355 -15.42 -13.60 -8.43
CA ILE A 355 -16.49 -13.47 -7.45
C ILE A 355 -15.83 -13.17 -6.10
N ALA A 356 -16.12 -12.00 -5.53
CA ALA A 356 -15.51 -11.51 -4.29
C ALA A 356 -16.60 -11.15 -3.28
N PRO A 357 -16.96 -12.06 -2.35
CA PRO A 357 -17.91 -11.77 -1.29
C PRO A 357 -17.37 -10.77 -0.26
N LYS A 358 -18.25 -9.93 0.27
CA LYS A 358 -18.07 -9.18 1.53
C LYS A 358 -19.00 -9.79 2.56
N THR A 359 -18.42 -10.28 3.66
CA THR A 359 -19.18 -11.08 4.64
C THR A 359 -19.33 -10.40 6.01
N TYR A 360 -18.66 -9.27 6.24
CA TYR A 360 -18.81 -8.50 7.48
C TYR A 360 -18.37 -7.03 7.32
N LYS A 361 -18.84 -6.21 8.27
CA LYS A 361 -18.52 -4.78 8.34
C LYS A 361 -17.05 -4.54 8.71
N GLY A 362 -16.40 -3.64 7.99
CA GLY A 362 -15.01 -3.24 8.27
C GLY A 362 -13.96 -4.19 7.69
N LEU A 363 -14.35 -5.21 6.93
CA LEU A 363 -13.47 -5.91 6.00
C LEU A 363 -12.89 -4.90 5.00
N ARG A 364 -11.60 -5.00 4.69
CA ARG A 364 -10.98 -4.30 3.56
C ARG A 364 -11.31 -5.06 2.28
N TRP A 365 -12.42 -4.69 1.66
CA TRP A 365 -12.99 -5.48 0.58
C TRP A 365 -12.24 -5.23 -0.73
N SER A 366 -11.63 -6.28 -1.27
CA SER A 366 -10.84 -6.20 -2.50
C SER A 366 -10.67 -7.56 -3.17
N PHE A 367 -10.30 -7.54 -4.44
CA PHE A 367 -9.79 -8.71 -5.16
C PHE A 367 -8.52 -8.36 -5.91
N SER A 368 -7.73 -9.39 -6.23
CA SER A 368 -6.49 -9.28 -6.97
C SER A 368 -6.40 -10.37 -8.03
N PHE A 369 -6.03 -9.97 -9.24
CA PHE A 369 -5.69 -10.85 -10.35
C PHE A 369 -4.59 -10.17 -11.18
N ILE A 370 -3.38 -10.74 -11.14
CA ILE A 370 -2.19 -10.14 -11.73
C ILE A 370 -1.47 -11.19 -12.57
N PRO A 371 -1.64 -11.17 -13.91
CA PRO A 371 -0.86 -12.01 -14.81
C PRO A 371 0.63 -11.72 -14.70
N LEU A 372 1.43 -12.78 -14.58
CA LEU A 372 2.88 -12.75 -14.55
C LEU A 372 3.40 -13.16 -15.93
N MET A 373 3.14 -12.29 -16.91
CA MET A 373 3.64 -12.48 -18.26
C MET A 373 5.10 -12.05 -18.34
N ASN A 374 5.88 -12.66 -19.24
CA ASN A 374 7.20 -12.14 -19.56
C ASN A 374 7.03 -10.84 -20.35
N TYR A 375 7.35 -9.71 -19.72
CA TYR A 375 7.36 -8.40 -20.37
C TYR A 375 8.65 -8.26 -21.19
N GLU A 376 8.74 -8.94 -22.34
CA GLU A 376 9.82 -8.67 -23.29
C GLU A 376 9.64 -7.27 -23.90
N ASP A 377 10.71 -6.46 -23.89
CA ASP A 377 10.76 -5.11 -24.46
C ASP A 377 9.78 -4.07 -23.88
N GLY A 378 9.29 -4.26 -22.66
CA GLY A 378 8.46 -3.25 -21.96
C GLY A 378 7.08 -3.03 -22.58
N GLN A 379 6.65 -3.86 -23.54
CA GLN A 379 5.29 -3.85 -24.07
C GLN A 379 4.54 -5.07 -23.53
N VAL A 380 3.25 -4.90 -23.20
CA VAL A 380 2.33 -6.03 -23.07
C VAL A 380 2.12 -6.59 -24.47
N ARG A 381 2.90 -7.60 -24.86
CA ARG A 381 2.59 -8.48 -25.99
C ARG A 381 2.19 -9.82 -25.41
N VAL A 382 0.99 -10.28 -25.74
CA VAL A 382 0.47 -11.60 -25.35
C VAL A 382 0.21 -12.40 -26.61
#